data_AF-A0A7W6MC89-F1
#
_entry.id   AF-A0A7W6MC89-F1
#
_cell.length_a   1.000
_cell.length_b   1.000
_cell.length_c   1.000
_cell.angle_alpha   90.00
_cell.angle_beta   90.00
_cell.angle_gamma   90.00
#
_symmetry.space_group_name_H-M   'P 1'
#
loop_
_entity.id
_entity.type
_entity.pdbx_description
1 polymer ?
#
loop_
_entity_poly.entity_id
_entity_poly.type
_entity_poly.pdbx_seq_one_letter_code
_entity_poly.pdbx_strand_id
1 'polypeptide(L)'
;MLAEVHKSTPEEAKEQRATLGLWLKSLRETEGLSQRDLADRLSLDYYTFISQLENGRGKIPAHRYVEWAGALGQDPKSFVRELLRYYEPLTYQILFEDMAG
;
A
#
# COMPACT_ATOMS: atom_id res chain seq x y z
N MET A 1 4.66 26.67 19.19
CA MET A 1 5.32 26.63 17.87
C MET A 1 4.96 25.31 17.24
N LEU A 2 4.18 25.33 16.15
CA LEU A 2 3.83 24.11 15.42
C LEU A 2 5.13 23.63 14.77
N ALA A 3 5.65 22.49 15.23
CA ALA A 3 6.85 21.87 14.67
C ALA A 3 6.70 21.79 13.15
N GLU A 4 7.75 22.15 12.42
CA GLU A 4 7.81 22.07 10.97
C GLU A 4 7.53 20.61 10.56
N VAL A 5 6.27 20.35 10.18
CA VAL A 5 5.84 19.04 9.72
C VAL A 5 6.58 18.80 8.41
N HIS A 6 7.61 17.95 8.46
CA HIS A 6 8.36 17.50 7.31
C HIS A 6 7.41 16.67 6.42
N LYS A 7 6.61 17.34 5.61
CA LYS A 7 5.77 16.70 4.60
C LYS A 7 6.69 16.24 3.49
N SER A 8 6.63 14.96 3.15
CA SER A 8 7.29 14.43 1.95
C SER A 8 6.94 15.28 0.75
N THR A 9 7.94 15.57 -0.07
CA THR A 9 7.72 16.31 -1.32
C THR A 9 6.80 15.50 -2.26
N PRO A 10 6.10 16.15 -3.20
CA PRO A 10 5.24 15.44 -4.14
C PRO A 10 5.96 14.35 -4.96
N GLU A 11 7.25 14.53 -5.25
CA GLU A 11 8.05 13.57 -6.00
C GLU A 11 8.44 12.36 -5.14
N GLU A 12 8.89 12.57 -3.90
CA GLU A 12 9.16 11.46 -2.95
C GLU A 12 7.90 10.64 -2.68
N ALA A 13 6.75 11.29 -2.51
CA ALA A 13 5.48 10.60 -2.32
C ALA A 13 5.08 9.76 -3.55
N LYS A 14 5.47 10.19 -4.75
CA LYS A 14 5.21 9.47 -6.00
C LYS A 14 6.15 8.28 -6.16
N GLU A 15 7.43 8.45 -5.85
CA GLU A 15 8.40 7.35 -5.84
C GLU A 15 8.01 6.26 -4.82
N GLN A 16 7.64 6.65 -3.60
CA GLN A 16 7.17 5.73 -2.57
C GLN A 16 5.95 4.92 -3.04
N ARG A 17 4.99 5.56 -3.73
CA ARG A 17 3.85 4.84 -4.30
C ARG A 17 4.24 3.90 -5.44
N ALA A 18 5.21 4.29 -6.27
CA ALA A 18 5.70 3.40 -7.33
C ALA A 18 6.37 2.15 -6.75
N THR A 19 7.20 2.31 -5.71
CA THR A 19 7.80 1.17 -4.99
C THR A 19 6.74 0.27 -4.37
N LEU A 20 5.75 0.85 -3.70
CA LEU A 20 4.63 0.08 -3.14
C LEU A 20 3.84 -0.66 -4.23
N GLY A 21 3.60 -0.02 -5.37
CA GLY A 21 2.90 -0.63 -6.50
C GLY A 21 3.62 -1.86 -7.04
N LEU A 22 4.94 -1.79 -7.18
CA LEU A 22 5.78 -2.94 -7.55
C LEU A 22 5.72 -4.06 -6.51
N TRP A 23 5.69 -3.72 -5.22
CA TRP A 23 5.53 -4.70 -4.15
C TRP A 23 4.17 -5.40 -4.23
N LEU A 24 3.06 -4.66 -4.37
CA LEU A 24 1.72 -5.26 -4.56
C LEU A 24 1.66 -6.17 -5.78
N LYS A 25 2.29 -5.76 -6.89
CA LYS A 25 2.42 -6.58 -8.09
C LYS A 25 3.13 -7.90 -7.81
N SER A 26 4.24 -7.85 -7.07
CA SER A 26 5.01 -9.06 -6.73
C SER A 26 4.22 -10.04 -5.87
N LEU A 27 3.43 -9.55 -4.90
CA LEU A 27 2.52 -10.38 -4.10
C LEU A 27 1.46 -11.05 -4.97
N ARG A 28 0.83 -10.29 -5.87
CA ARG A 28 -0.17 -10.83 -6.80
C ARG A 28 0.41 -11.94 -7.68
N GLU A 29 1.62 -11.72 -8.22
CA GLU A 29 2.30 -12.68 -9.09
C GLU A 29 2.75 -13.93 -8.32
N THR A 30 3.12 -13.79 -7.05
CA THR A 30 3.45 -14.92 -6.15
C THR A 30 2.22 -15.81 -5.90
N GLU A 31 1.03 -15.22 -5.79
CA GLU A 31 -0.23 -15.95 -5.70
C GLU A 31 -0.70 -16.53 -7.06
N GLY A 32 0.06 -16.31 -8.14
CA GLY A 32 -0.27 -16.79 -9.49
C GLY A 32 -1.46 -16.10 -10.15
N LEU A 33 -1.84 -14.91 -9.66
CA LEU A 33 -3.03 -14.18 -10.11
C LEU A 33 -2.68 -13.20 -11.23
N SER A 34 -3.54 -13.07 -12.24
CA SER A 34 -3.54 -11.89 -13.12
C SER A 34 -4.18 -10.69 -12.41
N GLN A 35 -4.01 -9.48 -12.95
CA GLN A 35 -4.70 -8.28 -12.42
C GLN A 35 -6.23 -8.45 -12.42
N ARG A 36 -6.77 -9.18 -13.41
CA ARG A 36 -8.20 -9.47 -13.50
C ARG A 36 -8.63 -10.46 -12.41
N ASP A 37 -7.85 -11.52 -12.19
CA ASP A 37 -8.16 -12.51 -11.16
C ASP A 37 -8.16 -11.89 -9.76
N LEU A 38 -7.20 -10.99 -9.47
CA LEU A 38 -7.18 -10.26 -8.21
C LEU A 38 -8.38 -9.32 -8.06
N ALA A 39 -8.78 -8.65 -9.14
CA ALA A 39 -9.97 -7.80 -9.13
C ALA A 39 -11.25 -8.60 -8.85
N ASP A 40 -11.40 -9.76 -9.51
CA ASP A 40 -12.53 -10.66 -9.32
C ASP A 40 -12.53 -11.23 -7.88
N ARG A 41 -11.38 -11.65 -7.35
CA ARG A 41 -11.22 -12.13 -5.96
C ARG A 41 -11.60 -11.06 -4.93
N LEU A 42 -11.35 -9.79 -5.26
CA LEU A 42 -11.71 -8.64 -4.44
C LEU A 42 -13.10 -8.10 -4.76
N SER A 43 -13.89 -8.70 -5.65
CA SER A 43 -15.19 -8.15 -6.07
C SER A 43 -15.11 -6.66 -6.45
N LEU A 44 -14.04 -6.28 -7.16
CA LEU A 44 -13.84 -4.93 -7.68
C LEU A 44 -14.56 -4.79 -9.02
N ASP A 45 -15.30 -3.69 -9.20
CA ASP A 45 -16.03 -3.44 -10.46
C ASP A 45 -15.10 -3.32 -11.68
N TYR A 46 -13.85 -2.90 -11.47
CA TYR A 46 -12.88 -2.69 -12.55
C TYR A 46 -11.46 -3.13 -12.18
N TYR A 47 -10.87 -4.02 -12.98
CA TYR A 47 -9.48 -4.46 -12.82
C TYR A 47 -8.45 -3.33 -13.03
N THR A 48 -8.84 -2.25 -13.71
CA THR A 48 -8.00 -1.06 -13.91
C THR A 48 -7.56 -0.44 -12.59
N PHE A 49 -8.32 -0.65 -11.51
CA PHE A 49 -7.92 -0.24 -10.16
C PHE A 49 -6.65 -0.97 -9.69
N ILE A 50 -6.52 -2.27 -9.97
CA ILE A 50 -5.31 -3.04 -9.66
C ILE A 50 -4.12 -2.46 -10.42
N SER A 51 -4.27 -2.24 -11.73
CA SER A 51 -3.22 -1.65 -12.56
C SER A 51 -2.81 -0.25 -12.09
N GLN A 52 -3.77 0.59 -11.68
CA GLN A 52 -3.47 1.91 -11.13
C GLN A 52 -2.60 1.82 -9.88
N LEU A 53 -2.96 0.96 -8.92
CA LEU A 53 -2.21 0.76 -7.70
C LEU A 53 -0.80 0.23 -7.97
N GLU A 54 -0.66 -0.74 -8.87
CA GLU A 54 0.64 -1.30 -9.26
C GLU A 54 1.56 -0.28 -9.95
N ASN A 55 0.98 0.77 -10.56
CA ASN A 55 1.70 1.89 -11.15
C ASN A 55 1.80 3.11 -10.22
N GLY A 56 1.58 2.92 -8.91
CA GLY A 56 1.72 3.96 -7.89
C GLY A 56 0.66 5.05 -7.92
N ARG A 57 -0.51 4.76 -8.49
CA ARG A 57 -1.66 5.67 -8.55
C ARG A 57 -2.75 5.20 -7.61
N GLY A 58 -3.22 6.11 -6.75
CA GLY A 58 -4.24 5.82 -5.76
C GLY A 58 -3.68 5.16 -4.48
N LYS A 59 -4.59 4.79 -3.60
CA LYS A 59 -4.32 4.07 -2.34
C LYS A 59 -5.40 3.00 -2.16
N ILE A 60 -5.06 1.89 -1.53
CA ILE A 60 -6.08 0.92 -1.08
C ILE A 60 -6.93 1.60 0.00
N PRO A 61 -8.28 1.58 -0.10
CA PRO A 61 -9.13 2.13 0.96
C PRO A 61 -8.97 1.34 2.26
N ALA A 62 -8.85 2.03 3.40
CA ALA A 62 -8.55 1.40 4.69
C ALA A 62 -9.56 0.32 5.10
N HIS A 63 -10.84 0.49 4.77
CA HIS A 63 -11.89 -0.50 5.05
C HIS A 63 -11.69 -1.83 4.30
N ARG A 64 -10.81 -1.86 3.29
CA ARG A 64 -10.53 -3.03 2.45
C ARG A 64 -9.21 -3.72 2.78
N TYR A 65 -8.44 -3.23 3.76
CA TYR A 65 -7.12 -3.78 4.05
C TYR A 65 -7.13 -5.28 4.38
N VAL A 66 -8.15 -5.74 5.11
CA VAL A 66 -8.28 -7.17 5.47
C VAL A 66 -8.52 -8.03 4.24
N GLU A 67 -9.40 -7.59 3.34
CA GLU A 67 -9.70 -8.29 2.08
C GLU A 67 -8.47 -8.37 1.18
N TRP A 68 -7.73 -7.25 1.06
CA TRP A 68 -6.51 -7.19 0.27
C TRP A 68 -5.41 -8.08 0.81
N ALA A 69 -5.18 -8.05 2.13
CA ALA A 69 -4.21 -8.92 2.77
C ALA A 69 -4.53 -10.39 2.49
N GLY A 70 -5.79 -10.80 2.69
CA GLY A 70 -6.24 -12.17 2.43
C GLY A 70 -6.19 -12.57 0.95
N ALA A 71 -6.45 -11.65 0.03
CA ALA A 71 -6.36 -11.91 -1.41
C ALA A 71 -4.91 -12.09 -1.89
N LEU A 72 -3.95 -11.47 -1.20
CA LEU A 72 -2.52 -11.48 -1.50
C LEU A 72 -1.71 -12.44 -0.60
N GLY A 73 -2.39 -13.32 0.15
CA GLY A 73 -1.73 -14.30 1.02
C GLY A 73 -0.95 -13.70 2.20
N GLN A 74 -1.25 -12.46 2.59
CA GLN A 74 -0.55 -11.76 3.66
C GLN A 74 -1.33 -11.76 4.98
N ASP A 75 -0.60 -11.75 6.10
CA ASP A 75 -1.18 -11.41 7.40
C ASP A 75 -1.65 -9.93 7.41
N PRO A 76 -2.88 -9.62 7.84
CA PRO A 76 -3.41 -8.26 7.81
C PRO A 76 -2.56 -7.22 8.55
N LYS A 77 -1.99 -7.55 9.71
CA LYS A 77 -1.20 -6.59 10.49
C LYS A 77 0.10 -6.26 9.76
N SER A 78 0.78 -7.29 9.27
CA SER A 78 2.03 -7.17 8.53
C SER A 78 1.81 -6.39 7.22
N PHE A 79 0.73 -6.70 6.50
CA PHE A 79 0.35 -6.01 5.26
C PHE A 79 0.10 -4.52 5.49
N VAL A 80 -0.74 -4.17 6.48
CA VAL A 80 -1.07 -2.77 6.79
C VAL A 80 0.14 -2.00 7.27
N ARG A 81 1.01 -2.63 8.07
CA ARG A 81 2.27 -2.01 8.50
C ARG A 81 3.12 -1.62 7.28
N GLU A 82 3.24 -2.48 6.28
CA GLU A 82 3.97 -2.15 5.05
C GLU A 82 3.26 -1.04 4.26
N LEU A 83 1.93 -1.08 4.12
CA LEU A 83 1.17 -0.01 3.46
C LEU A 83 1.42 1.36 4.12
N LEU A 84 1.39 1.43 5.45
CA LEU A 84 1.61 2.66 6.20
C LEU A 84 3.00 3.25 5.97
N ARG A 85 4.03 2.41 5.81
CA ARG A 85 5.39 2.84 5.50
C ARG A 85 5.46 3.75 4.28
N TYR A 86 4.60 3.51 3.28
CA TYR A 86 4.55 4.28 2.03
C TYR A 86 3.39 5.29 1.98
N TYR A 87 2.24 4.98 2.57
CA TYR A 87 1.07 5.87 2.53
C TYR A 87 1.15 7.02 3.52
N GLU A 88 1.69 6.75 4.70
CA GLU A 88 1.75 7.67 5.84
C GLU A 88 3.09 7.47 6.60
N PRO A 89 4.26 7.80 6.00
CA PRO A 89 5.56 7.49 6.58
C PRO A 89 5.75 8.02 8.01
N LEU A 90 5.22 9.21 8.31
CA LEU A 90 5.26 9.77 9.67
C LEU A 90 4.44 8.92 10.66
N THR A 91 3.26 8.45 10.26
CA THR A 91 2.43 7.57 11.09
C THR A 91 3.15 6.24 11.31
N TYR A 92 3.80 5.70 10.28
CA TYR A 92 4.62 4.50 10.40
C TYR A 92 5.76 4.70 11.41
N GLN A 93 6.50 5.81 11.32
CA GLN A 93 7.58 6.14 12.25
C GLN A 93 7.08 6.21 13.69
N ILE A 94 6.00 6.95 13.95
CA ILE A 94 5.42 7.08 15.30
C ILE A 94 5.00 5.73 15.89
N LEU A 95 4.44 4.84 15.06
CA LEU A 95 3.88 3.57 15.53
C LEU A 95 4.91 2.44 15.63
N PHE A 96 5.98 2.46 14.83
CA PHE A 96 6.83 1.30 14.60
C PHE A 96 8.34 1.58 14.62
N GLU A 97 8.77 2.83 14.55
CA GLU A 97 10.17 3.19 14.77
C GLU A 97 10.30 3.77 16.17
N ASP A 98 11.28 3.29 16.94
CA ASP A 98 11.64 3.98 18.17
C ASP A 98 12.14 5.37 17.78
N MET A 99 11.34 6.40 18.09
CA MET A 99 11.78 7.79 18.11
C MET A 99 12.80 7.90 19.26
N ALA A 100 13.98 7.33 19.07
CA ALA A 100 15.09 7.45 19.99
C ALA A 100 15.41 8.94 20.09
N GLY A 101 14.98 9.55 21.19
CA GLY A 101 15.33 10.91 21.58
C GLY A 101 16.79 11.02 21.98
#